data_AF-A0AAN2BKF5-F1
#
_entry.id   AF-A0AAN2BKF5-F1
#
_cell.length_a   1.000
_cell.length_b   1.000
_cell.length_c   1.000
_cell.angle_alpha   90.00
_cell.angle_beta   90.00
_cell.angle_gamma   90.00
#
_symmetry.space_group_name_H-M   'P 1'
#
loop_
_entity.id
_entity.type
_entity.pdbx_description
1 polymer ?
#
loop_
_entity_poly.entity_id
_entity_poly.type
_entity_poly.pdbx_seq_one_letter_code
_entity_poly.pdbx_strand_id
1 'polypeptide(L)'
;MSILAVIACVWVLWGAWRGYKRGAIRVLAGVLSLLLGYVACFLWGWPLAQSLAGKVTPFLQWPIAAGSIFLVAALVVNLLFWPLVKRFKQSAATAWLGVAGNTAMATVMLMAALWGAGLVAGAIPNPNIKDVLQQIGYSAEHPLVRISNAVMSRFIGVGLRLVGASDEQVKAGVVLAQTPAAGVMNLQAVSGSNETKALLHSEPLKQAIANGDVEQLIQHPDFVAFSQQPGMESMIALVPRDNGESQAQALATTMVDVFQRVEHIKQSDETRKVLEDPEIQAIMQSGDTARLMTHPKMQPLLAAIMGGSMAREPEKPTTHAPVNEQAEQIKTEQPVAPSGPAHEVMFKWKSTDGQTHFSTWDRIPKAYREGAELINL
;
A
#
# COMPACT_ATOMS: atom_id res chain seq x y z
N MET A 1 -7.18 29.39 -21.61
CA MET A 1 -6.32 28.35 -20.99
C MET A 1 -6.22 28.64 -19.50
N SER A 2 -6.31 27.62 -18.65
CA SER A 2 -6.01 27.78 -17.22
C SER A 2 -4.53 28.16 -17.04
N ILE A 3 -4.22 28.92 -15.98
CA ILE A 3 -2.83 29.28 -15.63
C ILE A 3 -1.99 28.00 -15.46
N LEU A 4 -2.57 26.96 -14.85
CA LEU A 4 -1.94 25.64 -14.71
C LEU A 4 -1.50 25.04 -16.05
N ALA A 5 -2.34 25.14 -17.09
CA ALA A 5 -2.00 24.63 -18.41
C ALA A 5 -0.84 25.41 -19.04
N VAL A 6 -0.79 26.73 -18.83
CA VAL A 6 0.34 27.56 -19.30
C VAL A 6 1.62 27.17 -18.58
N ILE A 7 1.59 27.01 -17.26
CA ILE A 7 2.73 26.56 -16.45
C ILE A 7 3.21 25.18 -16.92
N ALA A 8 2.28 24.24 -17.13
CA ALA A 8 2.59 22.90 -17.64
C ALA A 8 3.25 22.94 -19.03
N CYS A 9 2.72 23.73 -19.96
CA CYS A 9 3.30 23.90 -21.28
C CYS A 9 4.71 24.49 -21.21
N VAL A 10 4.90 25.57 -20.44
CA VAL A 10 6.21 26.20 -20.25
C VAL A 10 7.20 25.22 -19.62
N TRP A 11 6.78 24.44 -18.62
CA TRP A 11 7.60 23.43 -17.98
C TRP A 11 8.08 22.34 -18.96
N VAL A 12 7.17 21.81 -19.78
CA VAL A 12 7.49 20.77 -20.78
C VAL A 12 8.36 21.32 -21.89
N LEU A 13 8.07 22.52 -22.41
CA LEU A 13 8.89 23.18 -23.43
C LEU A 13 10.29 23.52 -22.92
N TRP A 14 10.39 23.99 -21.67
CA TRP A 14 11.67 24.19 -20.99
C TRP A 14 12.45 22.87 -20.85
N GLY A 15 11.75 21.79 -20.51
CA GLY A 15 12.27 20.43 -20.53
C GLY A 15 12.84 20.05 -21.90
N ALA A 16 12.05 20.19 -22.96
CA ALA A 16 12.48 19.91 -24.34
C ALA A 16 13.74 20.70 -24.71
N TRP A 17 13.74 22.01 -24.47
CA TRP A 17 14.87 22.90 -24.77
C TRP A 17 16.14 22.53 -23.99
N ARG A 18 16.00 22.22 -22.69
CA ARG A 18 17.10 21.76 -21.85
C ARG A 18 17.64 20.40 -22.33
N GLY A 19 16.78 19.51 -22.79
CA GLY A 19 17.15 18.24 -23.42
C GLY A 19 17.98 18.43 -24.69
N TYR A 20 17.53 19.33 -25.58
CA TYR A 20 18.25 19.72 -26.79
C TYR A 20 19.66 20.22 -26.48
N LYS A 21 19.79 21.15 -25.52
CA LYS A 21 21.08 21.76 -25.15
C LYS A 21 22.02 20.78 -24.47
N ARG A 22 21.50 19.82 -23.70
CA ARG A 22 22.33 18.89 -22.90
C ARG A 22 22.72 17.62 -23.65
N GLY A 23 21.97 17.22 -24.67
CA GLY A 23 22.18 15.99 -25.43
C GLY A 23 21.78 14.72 -24.67
N ALA A 24 21.68 13.61 -25.40
CA ALA A 24 21.16 12.32 -24.92
C ALA A 24 21.89 11.76 -23.69
N ILE A 25 23.23 11.82 -23.67
CA ILE A 25 24.04 11.17 -22.62
C ILE A 25 23.76 11.80 -21.25
N ARG A 26 23.62 13.13 -21.20
CA ARG A 26 23.32 13.82 -19.95
C ARG A 26 21.87 13.59 -19.51
N VAL A 27 20.95 13.40 -20.45
CA VAL A 27 19.57 13.01 -20.15
C VAL A 27 19.51 11.59 -19.60
N LEU A 28 20.24 10.64 -20.21
CA LEU A 28 20.39 9.27 -19.70
C LEU A 28 21.01 9.24 -18.29
N ALA A 29 22.05 10.04 -18.06
CA ALA A 29 22.62 10.20 -16.72
C ALA A 29 21.58 10.74 -15.72
N GLY A 30 20.69 11.64 -16.16
CA GLY A 30 19.58 12.14 -15.36
C GLY A 30 18.51 11.08 -15.06
N VAL A 31 18.14 10.24 -16.04
CA VAL A 31 17.25 9.10 -15.85
C VAL A 31 17.85 8.11 -14.85
N LEU A 32 19.13 7.76 -15.03
CA LEU A 32 19.83 6.87 -14.13
C LEU A 32 19.95 7.47 -12.72
N SER A 33 20.19 8.78 -12.61
CA SER A 33 20.18 9.52 -11.35
C SER A 33 18.84 9.41 -10.64
N LEU A 34 17.73 9.45 -11.39
CA LEU A 34 16.39 9.30 -10.82
C LEU A 34 16.16 7.88 -10.29
N LEU A 35 16.56 6.85 -11.05
CA LEU A 35 16.43 5.46 -10.62
C LEU A 35 17.28 5.17 -9.40
N LEU A 36 18.56 5.55 -9.42
CA LEU A 36 19.48 5.34 -8.30
C LEU A 36 19.11 6.21 -7.10
N GLY A 37 18.62 7.43 -7.32
CA GLY A 37 18.09 8.30 -6.27
C GLY A 37 16.88 7.68 -5.59
N TYR A 38 15.98 7.07 -6.35
CA TYR A 38 14.82 6.36 -5.79
C TYR A 38 15.23 5.16 -4.93
N VAL A 39 16.15 4.32 -5.44
CA VAL A 39 16.71 3.19 -4.66
C VAL A 39 17.39 3.70 -3.40
N ALA A 40 18.15 4.80 -3.49
CA ALA A 40 18.80 5.41 -2.34
C ALA A 40 17.80 5.90 -1.29
N CYS A 41 16.68 6.52 -1.70
CA CYS A 41 15.62 6.92 -0.78
C CYS A 41 15.02 5.72 -0.03
N PHE A 42 14.91 4.56 -0.68
CA PHE A 42 14.39 3.37 -0.01
C PHE A 42 15.37 2.81 1.03
N LEU A 43 16.67 2.76 0.69
CA LEU A 43 17.70 2.22 1.58
C LEU A 43 18.03 3.14 2.77
N TRP A 44 18.05 4.46 2.54
CA TRP A 44 18.54 5.43 3.53
C TRP A 44 17.51 6.47 3.97
N GLY A 45 16.34 6.54 3.32
CA GLY A 45 15.30 7.51 3.64
C GLY A 45 14.81 7.39 5.08
N TRP A 46 14.64 6.15 5.55
CA TRP A 46 14.12 5.89 6.90
C TRP A 46 15.11 6.27 8.02
N PRO A 47 16.37 5.79 8.00
CA PRO A 47 17.38 6.24 8.97
C PRO A 47 17.53 7.77 9.01
N LEU A 48 17.53 8.43 7.84
CA LEU A 48 17.67 9.88 7.79
C LEU A 48 16.43 10.60 8.32
N ALA A 49 15.21 10.12 8.00
CA ALA A 49 13.96 10.69 8.54
C ALA A 49 13.92 10.60 10.07
N GLN A 50 14.36 9.49 10.65
CA GLN A 50 14.47 9.33 12.11
C GLN A 50 15.47 10.32 12.73
N SER A 51 16.58 10.61 12.05
CA SER A 51 17.56 11.62 12.53
C SER A 51 17.04 13.07 12.52
N LEU A 52 15.94 13.31 11.79
CA LEU A 52 15.21 14.58 11.74
C LEU A 52 14.08 14.65 12.79
N ALA A 53 13.84 13.58 13.55
CA ALA A 53 12.87 13.56 14.63
C ALA A 53 13.18 14.68 15.64
N GLY A 54 12.14 15.45 16.00
CA GLY A 54 12.24 16.60 16.89
C GLY A 54 12.85 17.87 16.27
N LYS A 55 13.47 17.81 15.08
CA LYS A 55 14.00 18.99 14.37
C LYS A 55 13.02 19.55 13.35
N VAL A 56 12.19 18.68 12.77
CA VAL A 56 11.18 19.04 11.79
C VAL A 56 9.85 18.37 12.13
N THR A 57 8.75 18.99 11.71
CA THR A 57 7.40 18.44 11.86
C THR A 57 7.34 17.01 11.30
N PRO A 58 6.69 16.06 11.98
CA PRO A 58 6.66 14.64 11.59
C PRO A 58 6.32 14.41 10.11
N PHE A 59 5.32 15.11 9.60
CA PHE A 59 4.89 14.98 8.20
C PHE A 59 5.93 15.44 7.16
N LEU A 60 6.88 16.30 7.54
CA LEU A 60 7.95 16.77 6.65
C LEU A 60 9.24 15.97 6.76
N GLN A 61 9.40 15.14 7.80
CA GLN A 61 10.63 14.38 8.02
C GLN A 61 10.96 13.48 6.83
N TRP A 62 10.00 12.69 6.35
CA TRP A 62 10.20 11.81 5.20
C TRP A 62 10.42 12.57 3.88
N PRO A 63 9.58 13.56 3.49
CA PRO A 63 9.83 14.36 2.30
C PRO A 63 11.20 15.04 2.28
N ILE A 64 11.64 15.60 3.41
CA ILE A 64 12.95 16.26 3.51
C ILE A 64 14.06 15.22 3.42
N ALA A 65 13.99 14.12 4.18
CA ALA A 65 15.00 13.06 4.14
C ALA A 65 15.14 12.46 2.74
N ALA A 66 14.02 12.01 2.15
CA ALA A 66 14.00 11.46 0.80
C ALA A 66 14.47 12.50 -0.24
N GLY A 67 14.02 13.76 -0.13
CA GLY A 67 14.47 14.84 -1.01
C GLY A 67 15.98 15.08 -0.93
N SER A 68 16.55 15.15 0.27
CA SER A 68 17.99 15.32 0.49
C SER A 68 18.80 14.15 -0.06
N ILE A 69 18.40 12.90 0.23
CA ILE A 69 19.09 11.71 -0.28
C ILE A 69 19.02 11.65 -1.80
N PHE A 70 17.84 11.90 -2.37
CA PHE A 70 17.65 11.91 -3.82
C PHE A 70 18.57 12.95 -4.48
N LEU A 71 18.67 14.16 -3.93
CA LEU A 71 19.53 15.21 -4.45
C LEU A 71 21.01 14.85 -4.35
N VAL A 72 21.46 14.29 -3.23
CA VAL A 72 22.86 13.84 -3.06
C VAL A 72 23.18 12.71 -4.03
N ALA A 73 22.32 11.69 -4.12
CA ALA A 73 22.51 10.58 -5.05
C ALA A 73 22.54 11.07 -6.51
N ALA A 74 21.61 11.96 -6.89
CA ALA A 74 21.59 12.54 -8.22
C ALA A 74 22.84 13.38 -8.50
N LEU A 75 23.35 14.14 -7.52
CA LEU A 75 24.59 14.90 -7.66
C LEU A 75 25.79 13.98 -7.88
N VAL A 76 25.90 12.90 -7.10
CA VAL A 76 26.97 11.90 -7.22
C VAL A 76 26.94 11.24 -8.60
N VAL A 77 25.79 10.78 -9.07
CA VAL A 77 25.66 10.19 -10.40
C VAL A 77 26.02 11.19 -11.50
N ASN A 78 25.55 12.45 -11.39
CA ASN A 78 25.92 13.49 -12.36
C ASN A 78 27.42 13.78 -12.38
N LEU A 79 28.10 13.78 -11.23
CA LEU A 79 29.55 13.93 -11.12
C LEU A 79 30.29 12.76 -11.78
N LEU A 80 29.84 11.52 -11.55
CA LEU A 80 30.42 10.32 -12.16
C LEU A 80 30.29 10.30 -13.69
N PHE A 81 29.17 10.81 -14.23
CA PHE A 81 28.94 10.88 -15.67
C PHE A 81 29.56 12.12 -16.33
N TRP A 82 29.99 13.12 -15.57
CA TRP A 82 30.61 14.34 -16.09
C TRP A 82 31.80 14.11 -17.04
N PRO A 83 32.81 13.26 -16.72
CA PRO A 83 33.90 12.98 -17.64
C PRO A 83 33.43 12.28 -18.92
N LEU A 84 32.42 11.42 -18.84
CA LEU A 84 31.87 10.72 -20.00
C LEU A 84 31.18 11.71 -20.95
N VAL A 85 30.38 12.63 -20.41
CA VAL A 85 29.71 13.68 -21.19
C VAL A 85 30.70 14.56 -21.95
N LYS A 86 31.88 14.85 -21.37
CA LYS A 86 32.93 15.63 -22.06
C LYS A 86 33.56 14.90 -23.24
N ARG A 87 33.58 13.57 -23.24
CA ARG A 87 34.24 12.77 -24.30
C ARG A 87 33.39 12.63 -25.56
N PHE A 88 32.06 12.71 -25.45
CA PHE A 88 31.17 12.55 -26.60
C PHE A 88 30.83 13.89 -27.24
N LYS A 89 31.17 14.05 -28.52
CA LYS A 89 30.74 15.21 -29.31
C LYS A 89 29.23 15.15 -29.56
N GLN A 90 28.55 16.25 -29.35
CA GLN A 90 27.11 16.36 -29.55
C GLN A 90 26.79 16.32 -31.05
N SER A 91 26.03 15.31 -31.48
CA SER A 91 25.47 15.23 -32.83
C SER A 91 23.99 15.64 -32.83
N ALA A 92 23.45 16.00 -34.00
CA ALA A 92 22.02 16.34 -34.14
C ALA A 92 21.11 15.20 -33.64
N ALA A 93 21.46 13.93 -33.94
CA ALA A 93 20.73 12.77 -33.44
C ALA A 93 20.72 12.70 -31.91
N THR A 94 21.86 12.93 -31.25
CA THR A 94 21.92 12.95 -29.78
C THR A 94 21.16 14.13 -29.17
N ALA A 95 21.03 15.25 -29.88
CA ALA A 95 20.26 16.39 -29.41
C ALA A 95 18.75 16.07 -29.43
N TRP A 96 18.24 15.47 -30.50
CA TRP A 96 16.84 15.05 -30.60
C TRP A 96 16.46 13.96 -29.59
N LEU A 97 17.34 12.96 -29.39
CA LEU A 97 17.15 11.98 -28.31
C LEU A 97 17.14 12.66 -26.93
N GLY A 98 17.97 13.69 -26.74
CA GLY A 98 17.96 14.53 -25.55
C GLY A 98 16.62 15.26 -25.35
N VAL A 99 16.04 15.82 -26.42
CA VAL A 99 14.70 16.44 -26.38
C VAL A 99 13.67 15.41 -25.93
N ALA A 100 13.57 14.27 -26.62
CA ALA A 100 12.58 13.25 -26.31
C ALA A 100 12.67 12.76 -24.85
N GLY A 101 13.88 12.40 -24.40
CA GLY A 101 14.09 11.92 -23.05
C GLY A 101 13.82 12.97 -21.98
N ASN A 102 14.25 14.23 -22.18
CA ASN A 102 14.06 15.26 -21.17
C ASN A 102 12.61 15.80 -21.16
N THR A 103 11.91 15.77 -22.29
CA THR A 103 10.46 16.02 -22.36
C THR A 103 9.70 14.96 -21.57
N ALA A 104 9.98 13.68 -21.80
CA ALA A 104 9.35 12.59 -21.04
C ALA A 104 9.61 12.74 -19.53
N MET A 105 10.85 13.01 -19.15
CA MET A 105 11.22 13.26 -17.75
C MET A 105 10.50 14.48 -17.17
N ALA A 106 10.46 15.61 -17.88
CA ALA A 106 9.79 16.82 -17.44
C ALA A 106 8.28 16.58 -17.25
N THR A 107 7.65 15.82 -18.13
CA THR A 107 6.25 15.42 -18.01
C THR A 107 6.03 14.56 -16.77
N VAL A 108 6.86 13.53 -16.53
CA VAL A 108 6.74 12.68 -15.32
C VAL A 108 6.92 13.51 -14.05
N MET A 109 7.92 14.40 -14.02
CA MET A 109 8.14 15.30 -12.88
C MET A 109 6.98 16.26 -12.66
N LEU A 110 6.38 16.78 -13.73
CA LEU A 110 5.19 17.63 -13.65
C LEU A 110 4.02 16.85 -13.04
N MET A 111 3.76 15.63 -13.50
CA MET A 111 2.70 14.78 -12.93
C MET A 111 2.97 14.49 -11.45
N ALA A 112 4.19 14.08 -11.09
CA ALA A 112 4.55 13.86 -9.69
C ALA A 112 4.36 15.12 -8.83
N ALA A 113 4.70 16.31 -9.36
CA ALA A 113 4.51 17.58 -8.67
C ALA A 113 3.02 17.94 -8.49
N LEU A 114 2.20 17.75 -9.52
CA LEU A 114 0.75 17.98 -9.43
C LEU A 114 0.09 17.03 -8.41
N TRP A 115 0.44 15.74 -8.46
CA TRP A 115 -0.03 14.76 -7.49
C TRP A 115 0.40 15.10 -6.06
N GLY A 116 1.68 15.46 -5.88
CA GLY A 116 2.23 15.88 -4.59
C GLY A 116 1.57 17.15 -4.05
N ALA A 117 1.26 18.12 -4.92
CA ALA A 117 0.51 19.33 -4.54
C ALA A 117 -0.87 18.97 -3.99
N GLY A 118 -1.55 17.98 -4.57
CA GLY A 118 -2.81 17.44 -4.04
C GLY A 118 -2.66 16.85 -2.65
N LEU A 119 -1.62 16.05 -2.42
CA LEU A 119 -1.33 15.48 -1.12
C LEU A 119 -1.08 16.58 -0.07
N VAL A 120 -0.26 17.58 -0.39
CA VAL A 120 0.02 18.71 0.50
C VAL A 120 -1.24 19.52 0.82
N ALA A 121 -2.09 19.77 -0.19
CA ALA A 121 -3.34 20.50 -0.03
C ALA A 121 -4.36 19.78 0.88
N GLY A 122 -4.35 18.44 0.86
CA GLY A 122 -5.18 17.61 1.73
C GLY A 122 -4.59 17.45 3.14
N ALA A 123 -3.27 17.38 3.26
CA ALA A 123 -2.59 17.12 4.52
C ALA A 123 -2.46 18.35 5.41
N ILE A 124 -2.25 19.54 4.83
CA ILE A 124 -2.02 20.77 5.57
C ILE A 124 -3.28 21.64 5.53
N PRO A 125 -3.97 21.86 6.68
CA PRO A 125 -5.13 22.73 6.76
C PRO A 125 -4.73 24.21 6.75
N ASN A 126 -4.02 24.66 5.71
CA ASN A 126 -3.59 26.05 5.54
C ASN A 126 -4.36 26.72 4.39
N PRO A 127 -5.19 27.75 4.67
CA PRO A 127 -5.98 28.44 3.65
C PRO A 127 -5.08 29.06 2.56
N ASN A 128 -3.92 29.60 2.92
CA ASN A 128 -3.01 30.22 1.96
C ASN A 128 -2.52 29.24 0.89
N ILE A 129 -2.30 27.96 1.24
CA ILE A 129 -1.90 26.94 0.26
C ILE A 129 -3.05 26.66 -0.70
N LYS A 130 -4.28 26.56 -0.17
CA LYS A 130 -5.48 26.34 -1.00
C LYS A 130 -5.73 27.52 -1.93
N ASP A 131 -5.59 28.74 -1.45
CA ASP A 131 -5.78 29.97 -2.23
C ASP A 131 -4.75 30.08 -3.36
N VAL A 132 -3.47 29.80 -3.09
CA VAL A 132 -2.41 29.79 -4.12
C VAL A 132 -2.69 28.72 -5.17
N LEU A 133 -3.08 27.51 -4.76
CA LEU A 133 -3.43 26.43 -5.68
C LEU A 133 -4.66 26.79 -6.52
N GLN A 134 -5.70 27.35 -5.92
CA GLN A 134 -6.88 27.82 -6.65
C GLN A 134 -6.54 28.95 -7.62
N GLN A 135 -5.68 29.89 -7.25
CA GLN A 135 -5.23 30.99 -8.10
C GLN A 135 -4.51 30.49 -9.36
N ILE A 136 -3.70 29.44 -9.26
CA ILE A 136 -3.08 28.82 -10.44
C ILE A 136 -4.05 27.92 -11.22
N GLY A 137 -5.29 27.74 -10.76
CA GLY A 137 -6.30 26.88 -11.39
C GLY A 137 -6.12 25.39 -11.09
N TYR A 138 -5.47 25.06 -9.98
CA TYR A 138 -5.39 23.69 -9.49
C TYR A 138 -6.73 23.27 -8.88
N SER A 139 -7.35 22.23 -9.43
CA SER A 139 -8.52 21.57 -8.88
C SER A 139 -8.45 20.07 -9.16
N ALA A 140 -9.11 19.25 -8.33
CA ALA A 140 -9.16 17.81 -8.53
C ALA A 140 -9.80 17.43 -9.89
N GLU A 141 -10.73 18.27 -10.37
CA GLU A 141 -11.42 18.11 -11.66
C GLU A 141 -10.60 18.57 -12.87
N HIS A 142 -9.49 19.28 -12.66
CA HIS A 142 -8.67 19.78 -13.75
C HIS A 142 -8.08 18.60 -14.56
N PRO A 143 -8.18 18.58 -15.91
CA PRO A 143 -7.74 17.45 -16.72
C PRO A 143 -6.29 17.01 -16.47
N LEU A 144 -5.36 17.97 -16.34
CA LEU A 144 -3.96 17.67 -16.02
C LEU A 144 -3.78 17.00 -14.65
N VAL A 145 -4.57 17.39 -13.64
CA VAL A 145 -4.52 16.81 -12.31
C VAL A 145 -5.09 15.39 -12.33
N ARG A 146 -6.19 15.17 -13.07
CA ARG A 146 -6.76 13.82 -13.25
C ARG A 146 -5.79 12.87 -13.97
N ILE A 147 -5.14 13.33 -15.04
CA ILE A 147 -4.12 12.55 -15.75
C ILE A 147 -2.94 12.25 -14.82
N SER A 148 -2.46 13.27 -14.09
CA SER A 148 -1.41 13.13 -13.09
C SER A 148 -1.75 12.05 -12.07
N ASN A 149 -2.94 12.10 -11.47
CA ASN A 149 -3.38 11.13 -10.47
C ASN A 149 -3.52 9.72 -11.05
N ALA A 150 -4.03 9.59 -12.27
CA ALA A 150 -4.12 8.30 -12.97
C ALA A 150 -2.74 7.70 -13.26
N VAL A 151 -1.77 8.53 -13.66
CA VAL A 151 -0.39 8.08 -13.90
C VAL A 151 0.30 7.69 -12.60
N MET A 152 0.22 8.55 -11.59
CA MET A 152 0.87 8.30 -10.30
C MET A 152 0.27 7.10 -9.55
N SER A 153 -1.04 6.90 -9.62
CA SER A 153 -1.67 5.71 -9.04
C SER A 153 -1.18 4.41 -9.68
N ARG A 154 -0.92 4.38 -11.00
CA ARG A 154 -0.30 3.23 -11.66
C ARG A 154 1.12 2.99 -11.17
N PHE A 155 1.93 4.03 -11.03
CA PHE A 155 3.28 3.92 -10.48
C PHE A 155 3.26 3.39 -9.05
N ILE A 156 2.33 3.86 -8.22
CA ILE A 156 2.14 3.35 -6.85
C ILE A 156 1.72 1.88 -6.88
N GLY A 157 0.79 1.49 -7.76
CA GLY A 157 0.37 0.10 -7.89
C GLY A 157 1.52 -0.84 -8.30
N VAL A 158 2.36 -0.41 -9.24
CA VAL A 158 3.58 -1.16 -9.62
C VAL A 158 4.55 -1.24 -8.44
N GLY A 159 4.79 -0.13 -7.74
CA GLY A 159 5.66 -0.08 -6.56
C GLY A 159 5.20 -1.03 -5.46
N LEU A 160 3.90 -1.05 -5.15
CA LEU A 160 3.30 -1.94 -4.16
C LEU A 160 3.47 -3.41 -4.53
N ARG A 161 3.25 -3.78 -5.80
CA ARG A 161 3.48 -5.15 -6.27
C ARG A 161 4.94 -5.59 -6.15
N LEU A 162 5.88 -4.70 -6.47
CA LEU A 162 7.31 -5.00 -6.38
C LEU A 162 7.79 -5.27 -4.94
N VAL A 163 7.10 -4.73 -3.94
CA VAL A 163 7.39 -5.00 -2.51
C VAL A 163 6.56 -6.14 -1.93
N GLY A 164 5.84 -6.90 -2.78
CA GLY A 164 5.06 -8.07 -2.34
C GLY A 164 3.73 -7.74 -1.68
N ALA A 165 3.15 -6.55 -1.89
CA ALA A 165 1.81 -6.22 -1.40
C ALA A 165 0.75 -7.10 -2.07
N SER A 166 -0.31 -7.46 -1.32
CA SER A 166 -1.43 -8.24 -1.87
C SER A 166 -2.21 -7.45 -2.93
N ASP A 167 -2.98 -8.13 -3.79
CA ASP A 167 -3.76 -7.47 -4.83
C ASP A 167 -4.80 -6.48 -4.26
N GLU A 168 -5.35 -6.78 -3.08
CA GLU A 168 -6.25 -5.88 -2.35
C GLU A 168 -5.51 -4.64 -1.86
N GLN A 169 -4.31 -4.79 -1.27
CA GLN A 169 -3.47 -3.68 -0.85
C GLN A 169 -3.05 -2.80 -2.03
N VAL A 170 -2.72 -3.41 -3.17
CA VAL A 170 -2.40 -2.70 -4.41
C VAL A 170 -3.61 -1.92 -4.90
N LYS A 171 -4.79 -2.55 -4.97
CA LYS A 171 -6.04 -1.89 -5.38
C LYS A 171 -6.37 -0.72 -4.47
N ALA A 172 -6.24 -0.91 -3.16
CA ALA A 172 -6.47 0.11 -2.16
C ALA A 172 -5.51 1.30 -2.32
N GLY A 173 -4.21 1.01 -2.44
CA GLY A 173 -3.19 2.04 -2.67
C GLY A 173 -3.39 2.80 -3.97
N VAL A 174 -3.83 2.13 -5.04
CA VAL A 174 -4.17 2.76 -6.33
C VAL A 174 -5.36 3.71 -6.17
N VAL A 175 -6.44 3.29 -5.51
CA VAL A 175 -7.63 4.13 -5.28
C VAL A 175 -7.27 5.36 -4.45
N LEU A 176 -6.52 5.19 -3.36
CA LEU A 176 -6.08 6.29 -2.52
C LEU A 176 -5.18 7.28 -3.29
N ALA A 177 -4.31 6.76 -4.16
CA ALA A 177 -3.44 7.56 -5.00
C ALA A 177 -4.16 8.33 -6.13
N GLN A 178 -5.37 7.93 -6.52
CA GLN A 178 -6.15 8.64 -7.54
C GLN A 178 -6.72 9.97 -7.01
N THR A 179 -6.90 10.08 -5.69
CA THR A 179 -7.47 11.26 -5.04
C THR A 179 -6.70 11.61 -3.78
N PRO A 180 -5.39 11.93 -3.86
CA PRO A 180 -4.53 12.05 -2.68
C PRO A 180 -5.03 13.10 -1.68
N ALA A 181 -5.56 14.22 -2.17
CA ALA A 181 -6.15 15.26 -1.33
C ALA A 181 -7.37 14.75 -0.55
N ALA A 182 -8.32 14.12 -1.26
CA ALA A 182 -9.55 13.60 -0.67
C ALA A 182 -9.27 12.42 0.26
N GLY A 183 -8.35 11.53 -0.10
CA GLY A 183 -7.92 10.42 0.74
C GLY A 183 -7.41 10.88 2.11
N VAL A 184 -6.53 11.89 2.13
CA VAL A 184 -6.02 12.45 3.40
C VAL A 184 -7.12 13.18 4.18
N MET A 185 -7.96 13.97 3.51
CA MET A 185 -9.07 14.66 4.16
C MET A 185 -10.09 13.67 4.76
N ASN A 186 -10.44 12.60 4.02
CA ASN A 186 -11.33 11.54 4.48
C ASN A 186 -10.73 10.80 5.68
N LEU A 187 -9.42 10.52 5.65
CA LEU A 187 -8.71 9.92 6.77
C LEU A 187 -8.75 10.81 8.02
N GLN A 188 -8.51 12.11 7.87
CA GLN A 188 -8.61 13.06 8.98
C GLN A 188 -10.04 13.19 9.50
N ALA A 189 -11.03 13.25 8.59
CA ALA A 189 -12.45 13.33 8.95
C ALA A 189 -12.88 12.10 9.74
N VAL A 190 -12.57 10.89 9.25
CA VAL A 190 -12.90 9.63 9.91
C VAL A 190 -12.15 9.49 11.24
N SER A 191 -10.82 9.68 11.26
CA SER A 191 -10.03 9.44 12.48
C SER A 191 -10.30 10.44 13.60
N GLY A 192 -10.68 11.67 13.26
CA GLY A 192 -10.94 12.74 14.24
C GLY A 192 -12.40 12.88 14.68
N SER A 193 -13.33 12.13 14.06
CA SER A 193 -14.77 12.29 14.27
C SER A 193 -15.24 11.88 15.67
N ASN A 194 -16.40 12.40 16.07
CA ASN A 194 -17.02 12.01 17.33
C ASN A 194 -17.56 10.57 17.24
N GLU A 195 -17.98 10.14 16.06
CA GLU A 195 -18.50 8.81 15.77
C GLU A 195 -17.40 7.75 15.96
N THR A 196 -16.19 7.98 15.43
CA THR A 196 -15.04 7.10 15.66
C THR A 196 -14.63 7.07 17.12
N LYS A 197 -14.67 8.23 17.82
CA LYS A 197 -14.42 8.25 19.26
C LYS A 197 -15.48 7.48 20.04
N ALA A 198 -16.76 7.65 19.73
CA ALA A 198 -17.85 6.92 20.37
C ALA A 198 -17.69 5.41 20.18
N LEU A 199 -17.43 4.99 18.95
CA LEU A 199 -17.16 3.60 18.59
C LEU A 199 -16.02 2.99 19.44
N LEU A 200 -14.88 3.69 19.57
CA LEU A 200 -13.72 3.20 20.33
C LEU A 200 -13.96 3.13 21.85
N HIS A 201 -14.90 3.93 22.38
CA HIS A 201 -15.22 3.95 23.82
C HIS A 201 -16.47 3.14 24.19
N SER A 202 -17.14 2.53 23.21
CA SER A 202 -18.40 1.81 23.43
C SER A 202 -18.17 0.42 24.04
N GLU A 203 -18.49 0.25 25.33
CA GLU A 203 -18.35 -1.05 26.03
C GLU A 203 -19.21 -2.18 25.42
N PRO A 204 -20.48 -1.96 25.04
CA PRO A 204 -21.27 -3.01 24.39
C PRO A 204 -20.68 -3.45 23.06
N LEU A 205 -20.12 -2.50 22.31
CA LEU A 205 -19.44 -2.78 21.05
C LEU A 205 -18.17 -3.63 21.26
N LYS A 206 -17.37 -3.29 22.28
CA LYS A 206 -16.18 -4.08 22.64
C LYS A 206 -16.55 -5.51 23.00
N GLN A 207 -17.67 -5.72 23.68
CA GLN A 207 -18.18 -7.06 23.98
C GLN A 207 -18.60 -7.81 22.71
N ALA A 208 -19.37 -7.18 21.82
CA ALA A 208 -19.75 -7.78 20.54
C ALA A 208 -18.51 -8.18 19.73
N ILE A 209 -17.51 -7.30 19.66
CA ILE A 209 -16.25 -7.56 18.97
C ILE A 209 -15.45 -8.69 19.63
N ALA A 210 -15.33 -8.69 20.96
CA ALA A 210 -14.63 -9.73 21.71
C ALA A 210 -15.26 -11.11 21.52
N ASN A 211 -16.60 -11.15 21.39
CA ASN A 211 -17.34 -12.38 21.12
C ASN A 211 -17.34 -12.78 19.63
N GLY A 212 -16.82 -11.93 18.74
CA GLY A 212 -16.89 -12.14 17.29
C GLY A 212 -18.30 -12.04 16.72
N ASP A 213 -19.23 -11.38 17.43
CA ASP A 213 -20.63 -11.24 17.02
C ASP A 213 -20.80 -10.10 16.01
N VAL A 214 -20.55 -10.43 14.74
CA VAL A 214 -20.67 -9.50 13.60
C VAL A 214 -22.10 -8.99 13.44
N GLU A 215 -23.11 -9.82 13.74
CA GLU A 215 -24.52 -9.44 13.58
C GLU A 215 -24.92 -8.39 14.62
N GLN A 216 -24.54 -8.60 15.89
CA GLN A 216 -24.73 -7.62 16.95
C GLN A 216 -23.96 -6.32 16.65
N LEU A 217 -22.75 -6.42 16.10
CA LEU A 217 -21.93 -5.27 15.73
C LEU A 217 -22.62 -4.40 14.67
N ILE A 218 -23.15 -5.00 13.60
CA ILE A 218 -23.83 -4.27 12.51
C ILE A 218 -25.09 -3.57 13.00
N GLN A 219 -25.78 -4.14 13.98
CA GLN A 219 -26.99 -3.57 14.57
C GLN A 219 -26.69 -2.47 15.59
N HIS A 220 -25.44 -2.33 16.04
CA HIS A 220 -25.07 -1.36 17.07
C HIS A 220 -25.15 0.09 16.55
N PRO A 221 -25.83 1.01 17.26
CA PRO A 221 -26.02 2.38 16.77
C PRO A 221 -24.71 3.13 16.52
N ASP A 222 -23.69 2.94 17.37
CA ASP A 222 -22.37 3.56 17.18
C ASP A 222 -21.65 3.04 15.93
N PHE A 223 -21.82 1.75 15.59
CA PHE A 223 -21.25 1.18 14.37
C PHE A 223 -21.94 1.73 13.13
N VAL A 224 -23.27 1.82 13.16
CA VAL A 224 -24.06 2.41 12.07
C VAL A 224 -23.62 3.86 11.85
N ALA A 225 -23.54 4.68 12.92
CA ALA A 225 -23.08 6.06 12.85
C ALA A 225 -21.65 6.17 12.28
N PHE A 226 -20.74 5.31 12.74
CA PHE A 226 -19.36 5.24 12.23
C PHE A 226 -19.29 4.86 10.75
N SER A 227 -20.10 3.89 10.31
CA SER A 227 -20.10 3.41 8.93
C SER A 227 -20.65 4.43 7.93
N GLN A 228 -21.51 5.34 8.40
CA GLN A 228 -22.19 6.36 7.60
C GLN A 228 -21.47 7.72 7.58
N GLN A 229 -20.37 7.86 8.32
CA GLN A 229 -19.68 9.15 8.42
C GLN A 229 -18.99 9.56 7.09
N PRO A 230 -18.85 10.87 6.83
CA PRO A 230 -18.17 11.37 5.64
C PRO A 230 -16.74 10.80 5.49
N GLY A 231 -16.41 10.34 4.29
CA GLY A 231 -15.09 9.78 3.96
C GLY A 231 -14.96 8.27 4.20
N MET A 232 -15.86 7.66 4.97
CA MET A 232 -15.84 6.22 5.23
C MET A 232 -16.08 5.39 3.96
N GLU A 233 -16.89 5.88 3.02
CA GLU A 233 -17.10 5.23 1.71
C GLU A 233 -15.78 4.90 0.99
N SER A 234 -14.83 5.84 1.04
CA SER A 234 -13.52 5.67 0.40
C SER A 234 -12.65 4.65 1.11
N MET A 235 -12.79 4.49 2.42
CA MET A 235 -12.08 3.48 3.20
C MET A 235 -12.70 2.10 3.04
N ILE A 236 -14.03 2.03 3.04
CA ILE A 236 -14.76 0.79 2.86
C ILE A 236 -14.48 0.19 1.47
N ALA A 237 -14.27 1.03 0.45
CA ALA A 237 -13.85 0.54 -0.88
C ALA A 237 -12.51 -0.23 -0.87
N LEU A 238 -11.72 -0.09 0.21
CA LEU A 238 -10.45 -0.78 0.43
C LEU A 238 -10.61 -2.09 1.22
N VAL A 239 -11.77 -2.30 1.84
CA VAL A 239 -12.06 -3.49 2.65
C VAL A 239 -12.34 -4.68 1.71
N PRO A 240 -11.65 -5.83 1.87
CA PRO A 240 -11.95 -7.06 1.14
C PRO A 240 -13.41 -7.47 1.34
N ARG A 241 -14.06 -7.98 0.31
CA ARG A 241 -15.44 -8.44 0.37
C ARG A 241 -15.57 -9.81 -0.26
N ASP A 242 -16.24 -10.72 0.43
CA ASP A 242 -16.65 -11.98 -0.15
C ASP A 242 -17.91 -11.80 -1.01
N ASN A 243 -18.12 -12.71 -1.96
CA ASN A 243 -19.24 -12.65 -2.89
C ASN A 243 -20.59 -12.70 -2.13
N GLY A 244 -21.34 -11.61 -2.18
CA GLY A 244 -22.67 -11.50 -1.55
C GLY A 244 -22.65 -10.85 -0.16
N GLU A 245 -21.48 -10.52 0.39
CA GLU A 245 -21.35 -9.83 1.66
C GLU A 245 -21.79 -8.36 1.52
N SER A 246 -22.59 -7.87 2.48
CA SER A 246 -22.99 -6.46 2.50
C SER A 246 -21.80 -5.56 2.88
N GLN A 247 -21.89 -4.29 2.50
CA GLN A 247 -20.90 -3.28 2.87
C GLN A 247 -20.63 -3.20 4.37
N ALA A 248 -21.70 -3.18 5.16
CA ALA A 248 -21.63 -3.10 6.61
C ALA A 248 -21.02 -4.38 7.20
N GLN A 249 -21.34 -5.54 6.62
CA GLN A 249 -20.82 -6.82 7.07
C GLN A 249 -19.32 -6.96 6.83
N ALA A 250 -18.83 -6.63 5.63
CA ALA A 250 -17.39 -6.67 5.36
C ALA A 250 -16.59 -5.74 6.28
N LEU A 251 -17.12 -4.55 6.55
CA LEU A 251 -16.52 -3.61 7.49
C LEU A 251 -16.52 -4.15 8.92
N ALA A 252 -17.64 -4.73 9.36
CA ALA A 252 -17.79 -5.31 10.70
C ALA A 252 -16.85 -6.50 10.88
N THR A 253 -16.81 -7.44 9.93
CA THR A 253 -15.87 -8.58 9.90
C THR A 253 -14.43 -8.10 10.00
N THR A 254 -14.05 -7.11 9.18
CA THR A 254 -12.69 -6.52 9.22
C THR A 254 -12.39 -5.85 10.56
N MET A 255 -13.36 -5.16 11.15
CA MET A 255 -13.19 -4.51 12.44
C MET A 255 -12.99 -5.54 13.56
N VAL A 256 -13.75 -6.63 13.54
CA VAL A 256 -13.61 -7.75 14.47
C VAL A 256 -12.21 -8.37 14.34
N ASP A 257 -11.79 -8.69 13.12
CA ASP A 257 -10.48 -9.28 12.84
C ASP A 257 -9.34 -8.38 13.33
N VAL A 258 -9.40 -7.08 13.02
CA VAL A 258 -8.38 -6.11 13.45
C VAL A 258 -8.36 -6.01 14.98
N PHE A 259 -9.52 -5.96 15.64
CA PHE A 259 -9.58 -5.81 17.09
C PHE A 259 -9.10 -7.07 17.82
N GLN A 260 -9.48 -8.25 17.37
CA GLN A 260 -8.98 -9.51 17.93
C GLN A 260 -7.45 -9.61 17.82
N ARG A 261 -6.88 -9.19 16.68
CA ARG A 261 -5.42 -9.09 16.52
C ARG A 261 -4.82 -8.09 17.50
N VAL A 262 -5.42 -6.91 17.64
CA VAL A 262 -4.95 -5.89 18.59
C VAL A 262 -4.97 -6.42 20.01
N GLU A 263 -6.02 -7.12 20.45
CA GLU A 263 -6.09 -7.72 21.78
C GLU A 263 -5.04 -8.81 21.98
N HIS A 264 -4.83 -9.69 20.99
CA HIS A 264 -3.76 -10.68 21.04
C HIS A 264 -2.38 -10.03 21.16
N ILE A 265 -2.13 -8.97 20.38
CA ILE A 265 -0.89 -8.22 20.41
C ILE A 265 -0.71 -7.51 21.76
N LYS A 266 -1.77 -6.90 22.31
CA LYS A 266 -1.75 -6.24 23.63
C LYS A 266 -1.39 -7.19 24.79
N GLN A 267 -1.66 -8.48 24.64
CA GLN A 267 -1.26 -9.49 25.63
C GLN A 267 0.22 -9.88 25.56
N SER A 268 0.93 -9.52 24.49
CA SER A 268 2.37 -9.78 24.38
C SER A 268 3.18 -8.87 25.32
N ASP A 269 4.18 -9.46 25.99
CA ASP A 269 5.11 -8.72 26.88
C ASP A 269 5.82 -7.57 26.16
N GLU A 270 6.14 -7.74 24.88
CA GLU A 270 6.78 -6.72 24.06
C GLU A 270 5.87 -5.52 23.83
N THR A 271 4.60 -5.76 23.47
CA THR A 271 3.61 -4.69 23.30
C THR A 271 3.35 -3.96 24.60
N ARG A 272 3.28 -4.69 25.72
CA ARG A 272 3.10 -4.09 27.04
C ARG A 272 4.21 -3.10 27.36
N LYS A 273 5.48 -3.47 27.12
CA LYS A 273 6.63 -2.57 27.29
C LYS A 273 6.55 -1.32 26.42
N VAL A 274 6.07 -1.45 25.17
CA VAL A 274 5.89 -0.31 24.26
C VAL A 274 4.75 0.61 24.73
N LEU A 275 3.64 0.06 25.21
CA LEU A 275 2.48 0.83 25.70
C LEU A 275 2.74 1.47 27.07
N GLU A 276 3.59 0.86 27.90
CA GLU A 276 4.05 1.40 29.18
C GLU A 276 5.17 2.46 29.03
N ASP A 277 5.69 2.65 27.82
CA ASP A 277 6.73 3.65 27.55
C ASP A 277 6.17 5.08 27.73
N PRO A 278 6.81 5.93 28.55
CA PRO A 278 6.30 7.26 28.86
C PRO A 278 6.24 8.18 27.62
N GLU A 279 7.09 7.96 26.62
CA GLU A 279 7.06 8.69 25.36
C GLU A 279 5.82 8.33 24.54
N ILE A 280 5.48 7.04 24.47
CA ILE A 280 4.27 6.56 23.77
C ILE A 280 3.02 7.04 24.49
N GLN A 281 2.98 6.99 25.82
CA GLN A 281 1.87 7.52 26.59
C GLN A 281 1.68 9.01 26.38
N ALA A 282 2.75 9.80 26.34
CA ALA A 282 2.67 11.22 26.05
C ALA A 282 2.08 11.50 24.65
N ILE A 283 2.45 10.71 23.64
CA ILE A 283 1.92 10.82 22.27
C ILE A 283 0.44 10.41 22.21
N MET A 284 0.06 9.33 22.90
CA MET A 284 -1.33 8.87 22.98
C MET A 284 -2.20 9.91 23.68
N GLN A 285 -1.72 10.50 24.77
CA GLN A 285 -2.41 11.56 25.51
C GLN A 285 -2.54 12.85 24.70
N SER A 286 -1.55 13.17 23.85
CA SER A 286 -1.64 14.33 22.96
C SER A 286 -2.59 14.12 21.79
N GLY A 287 -3.07 12.89 21.55
CA GLY A 287 -3.91 12.55 20.40
C GLY A 287 -3.18 12.71 19.06
N ASP A 288 -1.84 12.72 19.04
CA ASP A 288 -1.07 12.89 17.81
C ASP A 288 -0.92 11.54 17.10
N THR A 289 -2.01 11.08 16.48
CA THR A 289 -2.08 9.79 15.77
C THR A 289 -1.02 9.67 14.68
N ALA A 290 -0.68 10.78 14.00
CA ALA A 290 0.35 10.78 12.96
C ALA A 290 1.74 10.49 13.55
N ARG A 291 2.07 11.09 14.69
CA ARG A 291 3.32 10.80 15.41
C ARG A 291 3.32 9.39 15.98
N LEU A 292 2.17 8.89 16.45
CA LEU A 292 2.05 7.51 16.92
C LEU A 292 2.32 6.50 15.79
N MET A 293 1.72 6.70 14.61
CA MET A 293 1.91 5.83 13.45
C MET A 293 3.34 5.83 12.90
N THR A 294 4.08 6.91 13.09
CA THR A 294 5.45 7.08 12.60
C THR A 294 6.51 6.78 13.67
N HIS A 295 6.09 6.51 14.92
CA HIS A 295 7.02 6.26 16.01
C HIS A 295 7.76 4.93 15.83
N PRO A 296 9.10 4.87 15.91
CA PRO A 296 9.87 3.64 15.69
C PRO A 296 9.43 2.47 16.59
N LYS A 297 9.11 2.75 17.86
CA LYS A 297 8.62 1.74 18.82
C LYS A 297 7.23 1.19 18.48
N MET A 298 6.42 1.93 17.72
CA MET A 298 5.09 1.48 17.27
C MET A 298 5.15 0.66 15.98
N GLN A 299 6.25 0.72 15.22
CA GLN A 299 6.34 0.01 13.95
C GLN A 299 6.18 -1.50 14.07
N PRO A 300 6.80 -2.20 15.04
CA PRO A 300 6.59 -3.64 15.21
C PRO A 300 5.13 -3.96 15.52
N LEU A 301 4.47 -3.14 16.34
CA LEU A 301 3.05 -3.29 16.66
C LEU A 301 2.16 -3.12 15.42
N LEU A 302 2.40 -2.06 14.64
CA LEU A 302 1.66 -1.79 13.40
C LEU A 302 1.91 -2.88 12.36
N ALA A 303 3.15 -3.36 12.26
CA ALA A 303 3.51 -4.47 11.38
C ALA A 303 2.84 -5.77 11.82
N ALA A 304 2.70 -6.04 13.12
CA ALA A 304 1.98 -7.21 13.62
C ALA A 304 0.47 -7.11 13.33
N ILE A 305 -0.13 -5.93 13.51
CA ILE A 305 -1.56 -5.69 13.21
C ILE A 305 -1.83 -5.84 11.70
N MET A 306 -1.02 -5.20 10.85
CA MET A 306 -1.22 -5.18 9.39
C MET A 306 -0.68 -6.44 8.68
N GLY A 307 0.37 -7.06 9.21
CA GLY A 307 1.11 -8.16 8.58
C GLY A 307 0.52 -9.55 8.78
N GLY A 308 -0.40 -9.73 9.75
CA GLY A 308 -1.05 -11.03 10.02
C GLY A 308 -1.99 -11.54 8.92
N SER A 309 -2.03 -10.91 7.73
CA SER A 309 -2.70 -11.46 6.54
C SER A 309 -1.83 -12.50 5.80
N MET A 310 -0.55 -12.60 6.12
CA MET A 310 0.32 -13.59 5.50
C MET A 310 0.09 -14.96 6.15
N ALA A 311 -0.71 -15.78 5.47
CA ALA A 311 -0.91 -17.20 5.70
C ALA A 311 -1.46 -17.57 7.09
N ARG A 312 -2.81 -17.60 7.20
CA ARG A 312 -3.43 -18.72 7.92
C ARG A 312 -3.04 -19.98 7.15
N GLU A 313 -1.89 -20.57 7.47
CA GLU A 313 -1.69 -21.98 7.21
C GLU A 313 -2.80 -22.68 8.02
N PRO A 314 -3.74 -23.41 7.37
CA PRO A 314 -4.85 -24.01 8.09
C PRO A 314 -4.26 -24.88 9.19
N GLU A 315 -4.47 -24.48 10.44
CA GLU A 315 -4.11 -25.27 11.60
C GLU A 315 -4.69 -26.66 11.38
N LYS A 316 -3.83 -27.64 11.10
CA LYS A 316 -4.23 -29.04 11.04
C LYS A 316 -4.90 -29.33 12.37
N PRO A 317 -6.14 -29.88 12.39
CA PRO A 317 -6.81 -30.19 13.63
C PRO A 317 -5.95 -31.18 14.40
N THR A 318 -5.32 -30.71 15.48
CA THR A 318 -4.56 -31.53 16.41
C THR A 318 -5.57 -32.46 17.06
N THR A 319 -5.71 -33.64 16.47
CA THR A 319 -6.51 -34.73 17.01
C THR A 319 -5.74 -35.25 18.23
N HIS A 320 -5.95 -34.62 19.38
CA HIS A 320 -5.65 -35.22 20.67
C HIS A 320 -6.73 -36.25 20.96
N ALA A 321 -6.60 -37.43 20.37
CA ALA A 321 -7.27 -38.62 20.89
C ALA A 321 -6.53 -39.06 22.16
N PRO A 322 -7.22 -39.32 23.29
CA PRO A 322 -6.59 -39.89 24.47
C PRO A 322 -6.15 -41.32 24.15
N VAL A 323 -4.84 -41.56 24.26
CA VAL A 323 -4.24 -42.89 24.17
C VAL A 323 -4.67 -43.68 25.40
N ASN A 324 -5.59 -44.63 25.19
CA ASN A 324 -5.90 -45.68 26.15
C ASN A 324 -5.05 -46.90 25.77
N GLU A 325 -3.95 -47.13 26.49
CA GLU A 325 -3.16 -48.36 26.42
C GLU A 325 -3.94 -49.47 27.12
N GLN A 326 -4.50 -50.41 26.34
CA GLN A 326 -4.66 -51.80 26.78
C GLN A 326 -4.78 -52.73 25.57
N ALA A 327 -4.06 -53.85 25.69
CA ALA A 327 -3.70 -54.80 24.65
C ALA A 327 -4.86 -55.68 24.17
N GLU A 328 -4.81 -56.15 22.91
CA GLU A 328 -4.57 -57.57 22.55
C GLU A 328 -4.85 -57.87 21.06
N GLN A 329 -3.83 -58.47 20.43
CA GLN A 329 -3.86 -59.66 19.55
C GLN A 329 -4.63 -59.74 18.20
N ILE A 330 -3.79 -59.92 17.16
CA ILE A 330 -3.82 -60.96 16.09
C ILE A 330 -4.55 -60.68 14.75
N LYS A 331 -3.73 -60.75 13.68
CA LYS A 331 -3.96 -61.12 12.25
C LYS A 331 -5.17 -60.52 11.52
N THR A 332 -4.89 -59.84 10.40
CA THR A 332 -4.83 -60.44 9.04
C THR A 332 -4.41 -59.34 8.06
N GLU A 333 -3.43 -59.64 7.19
CA GLU A 333 -3.05 -58.77 6.07
C GLU A 333 -4.23 -58.60 5.11
N GLN A 334 -4.67 -57.36 4.96
CA GLN A 334 -5.51 -56.91 3.86
C GLN A 334 -4.95 -55.56 3.40
N PRO A 335 -4.74 -55.32 2.09
CA PRO A 335 -4.21 -54.06 1.62
C PRO A 335 -5.29 -52.99 1.76
N VAL A 336 -5.19 -52.19 2.81
CA VAL A 336 -6.07 -51.05 3.06
C VAL A 336 -5.69 -49.93 2.09
N ALA A 337 -6.62 -49.63 1.19
CA ALA A 337 -6.62 -48.40 0.39
C ALA A 337 -6.55 -47.18 1.33
N PRO A 338 -5.80 -46.12 0.99
CA PRO A 338 -5.74 -44.94 1.83
C PRO A 338 -7.06 -44.18 1.77
N SER A 339 -7.90 -44.38 2.77
CA SER A 339 -9.07 -43.55 3.08
C SER A 339 -8.69 -42.55 4.18
N GLY A 340 -8.17 -41.40 3.74
CA GLY A 340 -8.17 -40.15 4.49
C GLY A 340 -8.56 -39.02 3.52
N PRO A 341 -9.29 -37.99 3.96
CA PRO A 341 -9.72 -36.90 3.07
C PRO A 341 -8.49 -36.11 2.63
N ALA A 342 -7.93 -36.51 1.50
CA ALA A 342 -6.92 -35.74 0.80
C ALA A 342 -7.54 -34.38 0.49
N HIS A 343 -6.90 -33.30 0.94
CA HIS A 343 -7.10 -31.99 0.32
C HIS A 343 -7.07 -32.21 -1.19
N GLU A 344 -8.21 -31.97 -1.86
CA GLU A 344 -8.38 -32.30 -3.27
C GLU A 344 -7.42 -31.45 -4.10
N VAL A 345 -6.26 -32.03 -4.35
CA VAL A 345 -5.24 -31.45 -5.22
C VAL A 345 -5.84 -31.32 -6.61
N MET A 346 -6.12 -30.09 -7.02
CA MET A 346 -6.72 -29.78 -8.32
C MET A 346 -5.65 -29.61 -9.39
N PHE A 347 -5.90 -30.22 -10.54
CA PHE A 347 -5.04 -30.14 -11.71
C PHE A 347 -5.76 -29.41 -12.85
N LYS A 348 -5.02 -28.59 -13.59
CA LYS A 348 -5.44 -27.95 -14.83
C LYS A 348 -4.97 -28.80 -16.01
N TRP A 349 -5.85 -29.16 -16.92
CA TRP A 349 -5.48 -29.88 -18.15
C TRP A 349 -6.26 -29.37 -19.35
N LYS A 350 -5.73 -29.58 -20.57
CA LYS A 350 -6.38 -29.21 -21.83
C LYS A 350 -6.84 -30.44 -22.61
N SER A 351 -8.08 -30.40 -23.09
CA SER A 351 -8.66 -31.42 -23.97
C SER A 351 -8.22 -31.23 -25.43
N THR A 352 -8.49 -32.22 -26.29
CA THR A 352 -8.15 -32.18 -27.72
C THR A 352 -8.81 -31.04 -28.51
N ASP A 353 -9.94 -30.53 -28.04
CA ASP A 353 -10.65 -29.35 -28.60
C ASP A 353 -10.13 -28.02 -28.02
N GLY A 354 -9.09 -28.04 -27.17
CA GLY A 354 -8.42 -26.86 -26.63
C GLY A 354 -9.08 -26.24 -25.41
N GLN A 355 -10.15 -26.85 -24.87
CA GLN A 355 -10.80 -26.39 -23.65
C GLN A 355 -9.95 -26.72 -22.42
N THR A 356 -10.00 -25.85 -21.40
CA THR A 356 -9.27 -26.02 -20.15
C THR A 356 -10.21 -26.57 -19.08
N HIS A 357 -9.82 -27.67 -18.44
CA HIS A 357 -10.58 -28.34 -17.39
C HIS A 357 -9.81 -28.34 -16.07
N PHE A 358 -10.55 -28.39 -14.96
CA PHE A 358 -10.03 -28.46 -13.59
C PHE A 358 -10.62 -29.70 -12.92
N SER A 359 -9.77 -30.62 -12.49
CA SER A 359 -10.24 -31.84 -11.83
C SER A 359 -9.16 -32.45 -10.94
N THR A 360 -9.57 -33.29 -9.99
CA THR A 360 -8.68 -34.15 -9.23
C THR A 360 -7.98 -35.17 -10.14
N TRP A 361 -6.80 -35.65 -9.73
CA TRP A 361 -5.96 -36.53 -10.55
C TRP A 361 -6.67 -37.79 -11.07
N ASP A 362 -7.53 -38.39 -10.24
CA ASP A 362 -8.31 -39.58 -10.55
C ASP A 362 -9.35 -39.34 -11.68
N ARG A 363 -9.85 -38.11 -11.78
CA ARG A 363 -10.86 -37.70 -12.78
C ARG A 363 -10.27 -37.24 -14.11
N ILE A 364 -8.95 -37.09 -14.22
CA ILE A 364 -8.29 -36.76 -15.50
C ILE A 364 -8.24 -38.01 -16.40
N PRO A 365 -8.77 -37.96 -17.64
CA PRO A 365 -8.63 -39.07 -18.59
C PRO A 365 -7.14 -39.36 -18.84
N LYS A 366 -6.76 -40.64 -18.91
CA LYS A 366 -5.35 -41.07 -18.96
C LYS A 366 -4.51 -40.35 -20.04
N ALA A 367 -5.11 -40.06 -21.19
CA ALA A 367 -4.46 -39.37 -22.31
C ALA A 367 -4.01 -37.93 -22.01
N TYR A 368 -4.54 -37.29 -20.96
CA TYR A 368 -4.25 -35.90 -20.62
C TYR A 368 -3.45 -35.73 -19.33
N ARG A 369 -3.09 -36.82 -18.65
CA ARG A 369 -2.38 -36.76 -17.36
C ARG A 369 -0.95 -36.24 -17.47
N GLU A 370 -0.26 -36.53 -18.57
CA GLU A 370 1.11 -36.04 -18.80
C GLU A 370 1.18 -34.52 -19.05
N GLY A 371 0.08 -33.91 -19.46
CA GLY A 371 -0.02 -32.46 -19.70
C GLY A 371 -0.78 -31.70 -18.60
N ALA A 372 -1.09 -32.35 -17.48
CA ALA A 372 -1.83 -31.73 -16.39
C ALA A 372 -0.88 -30.95 -15.47
N GLU A 373 -1.20 -29.68 -15.22
CA GLU A 373 -0.45 -28.79 -14.33
C GLU A 373 -1.11 -28.76 -12.95
N LEU A 374 -0.31 -28.97 -11.91
CA LEU A 374 -0.74 -28.82 -10.53
C LEU A 374 -1.07 -27.35 -10.25
N ILE A 375 -2.27 -27.08 -9.70
CA ILE A 375 -2.63 -25.76 -9.21
C ILE A 375 -2.53 -25.76 -7.71
N ASN A 376 -1.59 -24.98 -7.18
CA ASN A 376 -1.62 -24.60 -5.77
C ASN A 376 -2.68 -23.52 -5.63
N LEU A 377 -3.84 -23.90 -5.08
CA LEU A 377 -4.87 -22.96 -4.63
C LEU A 377 -4.45 -22.29 -3.32
#